data_AF-A0A957R5V3-F1
#
_entry.id   AF-A0A957R5V3-F1
#
_cell.length_a   1.000
_cell.length_b   1.000
_cell.length_c   1.000
_cell.angle_alpha   90.00
_cell.angle_beta   90.00
_cell.angle_gamma   90.00
#
_symmetry.space_group_name_H-M   'P 1'
#
loop_
_entity.id
_entity.type
_entity.pdbx_description
1 polymer ?
#
loop_
_entity_poly.entity_id
_entity_poly.type
_entity_poly.pdbx_seq_one_letter_code
_entity_poly.pdbx_strand_id
1 'polypeptide(L)'
;MMNRPPENLFGKQLRFYRHHCVDPSTGKRLTQDRLGELLDELAAVPGLDGKRIGRWERGVDIIDHTERRDLLVGWLQVLHHCGGLRNQAEANQLLKLGQYSSLTTAEAQQINPNWKNEGQQTLPALAFTIENVLEVLKKYRLPYIEPQLRTPAGLVIWGLNRLQHLPYIKILAVLFLMAATYLALRPSFVWPILDETRRLQVYGRFVLINLLAPFFVAWLTQPDYIEHLTMETRLQRRLYFHLQWIGAQVGFVAFGWVALLASLAFYHLGLLSRVPWLVGGLTMLPLFMSYVSASRLPIDRHTMFGDEPKLHEADLLFWRVFIVAPAVLMPFFYFFHDLLVTAQFGGSLLVGLIALIIWHRRVELPQLNDIALLGIVGVLTPLLIFYFNRQLFLSPYPQNWEEWLIIITIMS
;
A
#
# COMPACT_ATOMS: atom_id res chain seq x y z
N MET A 1 31.06 12.39 -26.53
CA MET A 1 30.20 11.19 -26.41
C MET A 1 28.94 11.61 -25.69
N MET A 2 27.83 11.80 -26.41
CA MET A 2 26.55 12.12 -25.77
C MET A 2 26.09 10.90 -24.98
N ASN A 3 25.78 11.10 -23.69
CA ASN A 3 25.15 10.11 -22.83
C ASN A 3 23.98 9.51 -23.59
N ARG A 4 24.03 8.20 -23.89
CA ARG A 4 22.86 7.50 -24.41
C ARG A 4 21.74 7.76 -23.41
N PRO A 5 20.58 8.27 -23.86
CA PRO A 5 19.47 8.48 -22.95
C PRO A 5 19.15 7.16 -22.23
N PRO A 6 18.60 7.24 -21.00
CA PRO A 6 18.08 6.08 -20.29
C PRO A 6 17.21 5.25 -21.23
N GLU A 7 17.14 3.93 -21.01
CA GLU A 7 16.44 2.98 -21.88
C GLU A 7 15.23 3.60 -22.59
N ASN A 8 15.13 3.45 -23.92
CA ASN A 8 14.04 3.99 -24.71
C ASN A 8 12.69 3.35 -24.35
N LEU A 9 12.12 3.77 -23.23
CA LEU A 9 10.83 3.32 -22.72
C LEU A 9 9.71 3.79 -23.63
N PHE A 10 9.82 5.00 -24.18
CA PHE A 10 8.84 5.55 -25.13
C PHE A 10 8.68 4.66 -26.36
N GLY A 11 9.75 4.39 -27.11
CA GLY A 11 9.63 3.59 -28.33
C GLY A 11 9.29 2.13 -28.08
N LYS A 12 9.72 1.54 -26.95
CA LYS A 12 9.25 0.21 -26.52
C LYS A 12 7.74 0.21 -26.30
N GLN A 13 7.22 1.21 -25.58
CA GLN A 13 5.79 1.33 -25.29
C GLN A 13 4.97 1.66 -26.54
N LEU A 14 5.51 2.48 -27.44
CA LEU A 14 4.92 2.81 -28.73
C LEU A 14 4.71 1.56 -29.58
N ARG A 15 5.77 0.73 -29.68
CA ARG A 15 5.72 -0.56 -30.37
C ARG A 15 4.73 -1.52 -29.72
N PHE A 16 4.66 -1.53 -28.39
CA PHE A 16 3.69 -2.33 -27.65
C PHE A 16 2.26 -1.96 -28.05
N TYR A 17 1.89 -0.66 -28.01
CA TYR A 17 0.55 -0.23 -28.40
C TYR A 17 0.24 -0.54 -29.86
N ARG A 18 1.18 -0.27 -30.79
CA ARG A 18 0.98 -0.61 -32.21
C ARG A 18 0.70 -2.11 -32.42
N HIS A 19 1.38 -3.01 -31.70
CA HIS A 19 1.14 -4.45 -31.83
C HIS A 19 -0.22 -4.91 -31.28
N HIS A 20 -0.85 -4.11 -30.43
CA HIS A 20 -2.21 -4.33 -29.94
C HIS A 20 -3.28 -3.66 -30.81
N CYS A 21 -2.87 -2.79 -31.74
CA CYS A 21 -3.76 -2.22 -32.73
C CYS A 21 -4.16 -3.25 -33.79
N VAL A 22 -5.43 -3.21 -34.16
CA VAL A 22 -5.99 -3.91 -35.32
C VAL A 22 -6.44 -2.86 -36.31
N ASP A 23 -5.93 -2.93 -37.54
CA ASP A 23 -6.33 -2.02 -38.62
C ASP A 23 -7.80 -2.30 -38.98
N PRO A 24 -8.70 -1.30 -38.85
CA PRO A 24 -10.12 -1.48 -39.09
C PRO A 24 -10.45 -1.83 -40.55
N SER A 25 -9.60 -1.47 -41.52
CA SER A 25 -9.87 -1.78 -42.94
C SER A 25 -9.50 -3.22 -43.31
N THR A 26 -8.42 -3.75 -42.73
CA THR A 26 -7.89 -5.08 -43.08
C THR A 26 -8.16 -6.16 -42.03
N GLY A 27 -8.51 -5.78 -40.80
CA GLY A 27 -8.63 -6.68 -39.66
C GLY A 27 -7.29 -7.30 -39.19
N LYS A 28 -6.17 -6.86 -39.76
CA LYS A 28 -4.82 -7.36 -39.43
C LYS A 28 -4.15 -6.46 -38.38
N ARG A 29 -3.09 -6.98 -37.75
CA ARG A 29 -2.26 -6.17 -36.83
C ARG A 29 -1.60 -5.02 -37.58
N LEU A 30 -1.55 -3.85 -36.93
CA LEU A 30 -1.03 -2.63 -37.54
C LEU A 30 0.49 -2.73 -37.79
N THR A 31 0.90 -2.67 -39.06
CA THR A 31 2.32 -2.63 -39.45
C THR A 31 2.90 -1.22 -39.33
N GLN A 32 4.21 -1.06 -39.43
CA GLN A 32 4.84 0.26 -39.41
C GLN A 32 4.46 1.08 -40.66
N ASP A 33 4.45 0.46 -41.84
CA ASP A 33 4.06 1.15 -43.08
C ASP A 33 2.59 1.58 -43.04
N ARG A 34 1.69 0.67 -42.61
CA ARG A 34 0.26 0.99 -42.51
C ARG A 34 -0.02 2.07 -41.47
N LEU A 35 0.76 2.14 -40.40
CA LEU A 35 0.68 3.24 -39.44
C LEU A 35 1.09 4.58 -40.07
N GLY A 36 2.10 4.60 -40.94
CA GLY A 36 2.46 5.79 -41.71
C GLY A 36 1.33 6.28 -42.61
N GLU A 37 0.67 5.35 -43.31
CA GLU A 37 -0.50 5.65 -44.14
C GLU A 37 -1.68 6.21 -43.31
N LEU A 38 -2.00 5.58 -42.17
CA LEU A 38 -3.09 6.04 -41.30
C LEU A 38 -2.80 7.41 -40.65
N LEU A 39 -1.54 7.76 -40.43
CA LEU A 39 -1.17 9.09 -39.94
C LEU A 39 -1.44 10.17 -40.99
N ASP A 40 -1.28 9.85 -42.27
CA ASP A 40 -1.66 10.74 -43.37
C ASP A 40 -3.19 10.83 -43.48
N GLU A 41 -3.88 9.67 -43.50
CA GLU A 41 -5.34 9.58 -43.66
C GLU A 41 -6.13 10.24 -42.51
N LEU A 42 -5.74 10.01 -41.25
CA LEU A 42 -6.54 10.39 -40.07
C LEU A 42 -6.07 11.67 -39.38
N ALA A 43 -4.78 11.95 -39.43
CA ALA A 43 -4.17 13.07 -38.71
C ALA A 43 -3.58 14.13 -39.64
N ALA A 44 -3.68 13.95 -40.96
CA ALA A 44 -3.12 14.86 -41.96
C ALA A 44 -1.61 15.11 -41.76
N VAL A 45 -0.86 14.07 -41.38
CA VAL A 45 0.60 14.13 -41.21
C VAL A 45 1.29 13.36 -42.35
N PRO A 46 1.53 14.00 -43.51
CA PRO A 46 2.01 13.30 -44.70
C PRO A 46 3.48 12.88 -44.61
N GLY A 47 3.82 11.86 -45.42
CA GLY A 47 5.21 11.54 -45.76
C GLY A 47 5.99 10.77 -44.69
N LEU A 48 5.32 9.92 -43.90
CA LEU A 48 5.98 9.04 -42.94
C LEU A 48 6.11 7.62 -43.49
N ASP A 49 7.35 7.18 -43.71
CA ASP A 49 7.64 5.80 -44.06
C ASP A 49 7.78 4.90 -42.81
N GLY A 50 7.54 3.60 -42.97
CA GLY A 50 7.68 2.65 -41.87
C GLY A 50 9.10 2.57 -41.31
N LYS A 51 10.12 2.94 -42.10
CA LYS A 51 11.53 2.97 -41.65
C LYS A 51 11.74 4.05 -40.58
N ARG A 52 11.22 5.25 -40.77
CA ARG A 52 11.30 6.34 -39.79
C ARG A 52 10.53 5.98 -38.52
N ILE A 53 9.35 5.40 -38.67
CA ILE A 53 8.58 4.86 -37.54
C ILE A 53 9.39 3.83 -36.75
N GLY A 54 10.05 2.89 -37.44
CA GLY A 54 10.91 1.89 -36.81
C GLY A 54 12.14 2.47 -36.11
N ARG A 55 12.64 3.65 -36.53
CA ARG A 55 13.71 4.36 -35.82
C ARG A 55 13.22 4.94 -34.49
N TRP A 56 12.01 5.51 -34.44
CA TRP A 56 11.41 5.97 -33.18
C TRP A 56 11.10 4.82 -32.22
N GLU A 57 10.53 3.71 -32.71
CA GLU A 57 10.28 2.52 -31.87
C GLU A 57 11.56 1.95 -31.25
N ARG A 58 12.69 2.04 -31.97
CA ARG A 58 14.01 1.63 -31.46
C ARG A 58 14.71 2.69 -30.63
N GLY A 59 14.23 3.93 -30.63
CA GLY A 59 14.82 5.04 -29.89
C GLY A 59 16.11 5.55 -30.52
N VAL A 60 16.26 5.32 -31.83
CA VAL A 60 17.37 5.86 -32.62
C VAL A 60 17.15 7.35 -32.83
N ASP A 61 15.90 7.74 -33.07
CA ASP A 61 15.50 9.14 -33.24
C ASP A 61 14.52 9.53 -32.13
N ILE A 62 14.53 10.81 -31.77
CA ILE A 62 13.56 11.44 -30.88
C ILE A 62 12.59 12.24 -31.75
N ILE A 63 11.29 12.21 -31.41
CA ILE A 63 10.32 13.12 -32.02
C ILE A 63 10.52 14.47 -31.36
N ASP A 64 10.92 15.48 -32.13
CA ASP A 64 11.02 16.84 -31.62
C ASP A 64 9.61 17.40 -31.38
N HIS A 65 9.30 17.69 -30.13
CA HIS A 65 7.96 18.05 -29.69
C HIS A 65 7.67 19.55 -29.85
N THR A 66 8.71 20.38 -30.00
CA THR A 66 8.55 21.82 -30.24
C THR A 66 8.06 22.08 -31.66
N GLU A 67 8.56 21.29 -32.62
CA GLU A 67 8.20 21.45 -34.03
C GLU A 67 7.01 20.56 -34.43
N ARG A 68 6.86 19.38 -33.83
CA ARG A 68 5.94 18.34 -34.32
C ARG A 68 5.00 17.77 -33.26
N ARG A 69 4.32 18.66 -32.51
CA ARG A 69 3.29 18.26 -31.54
C ARG A 69 2.09 17.60 -32.21
N ASP A 70 1.72 18.09 -33.40
CA ASP A 70 0.73 17.51 -34.31
C ASP A 70 0.98 16.02 -34.59
N LEU A 71 2.24 15.63 -34.82
CA LEU A 71 2.63 14.24 -35.02
C LEU A 71 2.33 13.41 -33.77
N LEU A 72 2.70 13.87 -32.58
CA LEU A 72 2.43 13.13 -31.33
C LEU A 72 0.93 12.93 -31.11
N VAL A 73 0.12 13.97 -31.37
CA VAL A 73 -1.35 13.89 -31.29
C VAL A 73 -1.90 12.92 -32.34
N GLY A 74 -1.41 12.98 -33.57
CA GLY A 74 -1.81 12.07 -34.65
C GLY A 74 -1.49 10.60 -34.34
N TRP A 75 -0.34 10.34 -33.73
CA TRP A 75 0.00 9.01 -33.24
C TRP A 75 -0.99 8.48 -32.22
N LEU A 76 -1.33 9.29 -31.22
CA LEU A 76 -2.30 8.90 -30.20
C LEU A 76 -3.69 8.70 -30.81
N GLN A 77 -4.07 9.51 -31.80
CA GLN A 77 -5.31 9.37 -32.55
C GLN A 77 -5.38 8.04 -33.31
N VAL A 78 -4.34 7.68 -34.07
CA VAL A 78 -4.31 6.41 -34.82
C VAL A 78 -4.28 5.21 -33.87
N LEU A 79 -3.48 5.27 -32.80
CA LEU A 79 -3.41 4.19 -31.80
C LEU A 79 -4.74 3.99 -31.08
N HIS A 80 -5.47 5.07 -30.79
CA HIS A 80 -6.81 4.97 -30.22
C HIS A 80 -7.83 4.42 -31.23
N HIS A 81 -7.82 4.94 -32.47
CA HIS A 81 -8.72 4.52 -33.55
C HIS A 81 -8.59 3.02 -33.84
N CYS A 82 -7.38 2.47 -33.80
CA CYS A 82 -7.12 1.04 -34.03
C CYS A 82 -7.25 0.17 -32.76
N GLY A 83 -7.72 0.72 -31.63
CA GLY A 83 -7.97 0.00 -30.39
C GLY A 83 -6.74 -0.33 -29.53
N GLY A 84 -5.57 0.23 -29.84
CA GLY A 84 -4.35 0.05 -29.03
C GLY A 84 -4.37 0.87 -27.74
N LEU A 85 -4.89 2.11 -27.79
CA LEU A 85 -5.08 2.98 -26.62
C LEU A 85 -6.56 3.03 -26.22
N ARG A 86 -6.85 2.86 -24.92
CA ARG A 86 -8.23 2.79 -24.42
C ARG A 86 -8.75 4.13 -23.92
N ASN A 87 -7.92 4.86 -23.17
CA ASN A 87 -8.32 6.06 -22.45
C ASN A 87 -7.24 7.14 -22.47
N GLN A 88 -7.60 8.35 -22.01
CA GLN A 88 -6.71 9.50 -21.95
C GLN A 88 -5.51 9.28 -21.01
N ALA A 89 -5.68 8.48 -19.94
CA ALA A 89 -4.61 8.21 -18.97
C ALA A 89 -3.47 7.41 -19.60
N GLU A 90 -3.77 6.39 -20.40
CA GLU A 90 -2.77 5.62 -21.17
C GLU A 90 -2.01 6.51 -22.17
N ALA A 91 -2.72 7.42 -22.84
CA ALA A 91 -2.12 8.38 -23.78
C ALA A 91 -1.16 9.35 -23.07
N ASN A 92 -1.57 9.93 -21.94
CA ASN A 92 -0.73 10.81 -21.13
C ASN A 92 0.47 10.07 -20.52
N GLN A 93 0.29 8.81 -20.12
CA GLN A 93 1.38 7.97 -19.64
C GLN A 93 2.41 7.71 -20.75
N LEU A 94 1.97 7.43 -21.98
CA LEU A 94 2.86 7.27 -23.13
C LEU A 94 3.65 8.55 -23.41
N LEU A 95 3.01 9.71 -23.39
CA LEU A 95 3.67 11.02 -23.54
C LEU A 95 4.71 11.26 -22.43
N LYS A 96 4.36 10.96 -21.18
CA LYS A 96 5.26 11.09 -20.03
C LYS A 96 6.52 10.24 -20.16
N LEU A 97 6.40 9.02 -20.71
CA LEU A 97 7.58 8.15 -20.97
C LEU A 97 8.52 8.75 -22.02
N GLY A 98 8.01 9.55 -22.95
CA GLY A 98 8.80 10.32 -23.92
C GLY A 98 9.25 11.69 -23.41
N GLN A 99 8.99 12.01 -22.14
CA GLN A 99 9.23 13.34 -21.54
C GLN A 99 8.46 14.47 -22.26
N TYR A 100 7.32 14.14 -22.87
CA TYR A 100 6.43 15.09 -23.50
C TYR A 100 5.38 15.61 -22.50
N SER A 101 4.86 16.82 -22.74
CA SER A 101 3.73 17.36 -21.99
C SER A 101 2.47 16.51 -22.21
N SER A 102 1.66 16.38 -21.14
CA SER A 102 0.33 15.75 -21.23
C SER A 102 -0.56 16.43 -22.27
N LEU A 103 -1.59 15.72 -22.73
CA LEU A 103 -2.58 16.25 -23.66
C LEU A 103 -3.32 17.44 -23.04
N THR A 104 -3.43 18.52 -23.81
CA THR A 104 -4.37 19.60 -23.49
C THR A 104 -5.80 19.13 -23.71
N THR A 105 -6.77 19.85 -23.15
CA THR A 105 -8.20 19.53 -23.32
C THR A 105 -8.63 19.55 -24.78
N ALA A 106 -8.04 20.43 -25.59
CA ALA A 106 -8.33 20.52 -27.03
C ALA A 106 -7.75 19.30 -27.79
N GLU A 107 -6.51 18.91 -27.50
CA GLU A 107 -5.88 17.73 -28.11
C GLU A 107 -6.59 16.43 -27.70
N ALA A 108 -7.00 16.31 -26.43
CA ALA A 108 -7.78 15.16 -25.97
C ALA A 108 -9.14 15.05 -26.67
N GLN A 109 -9.83 16.19 -26.88
CA GLN A 109 -11.08 16.25 -27.64
C GLN A 109 -10.90 15.91 -29.12
N GLN A 110 -9.76 16.30 -29.71
CA GLN A 110 -9.42 15.94 -31.08
C GLN A 110 -9.24 14.43 -31.24
N ILE A 111 -8.63 13.76 -30.25
CA ILE A 111 -8.41 12.30 -30.30
C ILE A 111 -9.71 11.53 -30.04
N ASN A 112 -10.42 11.86 -28.97
CA ASN A 112 -11.72 11.28 -28.67
C ASN A 112 -12.59 12.26 -27.87
N PRO A 113 -13.71 12.75 -28.42
CA PRO A 113 -14.64 13.62 -27.71
C PRO A 113 -15.16 13.05 -26.38
N ASN A 114 -15.21 11.73 -26.23
CA ASN A 114 -15.71 11.05 -25.03
C ASN A 114 -14.72 11.07 -23.85
N TRP A 115 -13.43 11.33 -24.08
CA TRP A 115 -12.44 11.42 -23.00
C TRP A 115 -12.72 12.57 -22.01
N LYS A 116 -13.53 13.54 -22.42
CA LYS A 116 -13.99 14.65 -21.57
C LYS A 116 -14.73 14.19 -20.31
N ASN A 117 -15.34 13.01 -20.34
CA ASN A 117 -16.14 12.48 -19.24
C ASN A 117 -15.31 11.61 -18.27
N GLU A 118 -14.17 11.07 -18.69
CA GLU A 118 -13.36 10.17 -17.87
C GLU A 118 -12.46 10.92 -16.88
N GLY A 119 -11.94 12.09 -17.27
CA GLY A 119 -11.09 12.93 -16.41
C GLY A 119 -11.81 13.67 -15.27
N GLN A 120 -13.15 13.77 -15.34
CA GLN A 120 -14.01 14.31 -14.27
C GLN A 120 -14.84 13.24 -13.56
N GLN A 121 -14.87 12.01 -14.09
CA GLN A 121 -15.14 10.83 -13.30
C GLN A 121 -13.86 10.42 -12.54
N THR A 122 -13.34 11.32 -11.70
CA THR A 122 -13.09 10.82 -10.35
C THR A 122 -14.40 10.14 -9.97
N LEU A 123 -14.38 8.81 -9.80
CA LEU A 123 -15.40 8.16 -8.99
C LEU A 123 -15.76 9.16 -7.89
N PRO A 124 -17.03 9.35 -7.50
CA PRO A 124 -17.27 9.67 -6.13
C PRO A 124 -16.65 8.48 -5.37
N ALA A 125 -15.33 8.57 -5.15
CA ALA A 125 -14.75 8.21 -3.90
C ALA A 125 -15.83 8.65 -2.91
N LEU A 126 -16.26 7.74 -2.07
CA LEU A 126 -16.03 7.85 -0.64
C LEU A 126 -15.02 8.96 -0.25
N ALA A 127 -15.21 10.18 -0.73
CA ALA A 127 -14.81 11.46 -0.20
C ALA A 127 -15.77 11.68 0.98
N PHE A 128 -15.68 10.72 1.89
CA PHE A 128 -15.60 11.03 3.30
C PHE A 128 -14.32 11.87 3.48
N THR A 129 -14.28 13.05 2.85
CA THR A 129 -13.24 14.03 3.09
C THR A 129 -13.33 14.35 4.57
N ILE A 130 -12.17 14.47 5.21
CA ILE A 130 -12.08 14.87 6.61
C ILE A 130 -12.96 16.12 6.85
N GLU A 131 -13.09 17.00 5.86
CA GLU A 131 -14.04 18.12 5.85
C GLU A 131 -15.52 17.73 5.98
N ASN A 132 -16.03 16.74 5.24
CA ASN A 132 -17.42 16.28 5.38
C ASN A 132 -17.68 15.67 6.76
N VAL A 133 -16.69 14.98 7.33
CA VAL A 133 -16.75 14.46 8.70
C VAL A 133 -16.76 15.60 9.71
N LEU A 134 -15.85 16.57 9.53
CA LEU A 134 -15.75 17.76 10.37
C LEU A 134 -16.99 18.64 10.26
N GLU A 135 -17.64 18.73 9.10
CA GLU A 135 -18.90 19.44 8.91
C GLU A 135 -20.05 18.75 9.66
N VAL A 136 -20.15 17.41 9.54
CA VAL A 136 -21.13 16.64 10.33
C VAL A 136 -20.86 16.85 11.82
N LEU A 137 -19.60 16.80 12.26
CA LEU A 137 -19.21 17.04 13.66
C LEU A 137 -19.48 18.48 14.12
N LYS A 138 -19.31 19.49 13.25
CA LYS A 138 -19.65 20.89 13.55
C LYS A 138 -21.17 21.10 13.63
N LYS A 139 -21.93 20.43 12.75
CA LYS A 139 -23.40 20.51 12.68
C LYS A 139 -24.05 19.90 13.91
N TYR A 140 -23.51 18.78 14.41
CA TYR A 140 -23.86 18.25 15.71
C TYR A 140 -22.99 18.91 16.78
N ARG A 141 -23.34 20.15 17.20
CA ARG A 141 -22.76 20.83 18.37
C ARG A 141 -22.89 19.90 19.60
N LEU A 142 -21.92 19.02 19.80
CA LEU A 142 -21.83 18.15 20.96
C LEU A 142 -21.32 19.02 22.10
N PRO A 143 -22.19 19.35 23.08
CA PRO A 143 -21.76 20.13 24.22
C PRO A 143 -20.89 19.21 25.07
N TYR A 144 -19.63 19.61 25.28
CA TYR A 144 -18.65 18.89 26.09
C TYR A 144 -18.13 17.58 25.46
N ILE A 145 -17.13 17.72 24.59
CA ILE A 145 -16.33 16.60 24.10
C ILE A 145 -15.17 16.39 25.08
N GLU A 146 -15.19 15.29 25.85
CA GLU A 146 -14.04 14.86 26.66
C GLU A 146 -12.78 14.82 25.78
N PRO A 147 -11.59 15.23 26.29
CA PRO A 147 -10.38 15.37 25.49
C PRO A 147 -10.01 14.11 24.67
N GLN A 148 -10.43 12.93 25.12
CA GLN A 148 -10.22 11.63 24.47
C GLN A 148 -10.93 11.50 23.10
N LEU A 149 -12.00 12.27 22.86
CA LEU A 149 -12.80 12.26 21.63
C LEU A 149 -12.29 13.20 20.53
N ARG A 150 -11.23 13.99 20.79
CA ARG A 150 -10.67 14.92 19.80
C ARG A 150 -9.91 14.23 18.67
N THR A 151 -9.55 12.96 18.85
CA THR A 151 -8.88 12.17 17.81
C THR A 151 -9.92 11.40 16.99
N PRO A 152 -9.67 11.14 15.69
CA PRO A 152 -10.53 10.27 14.87
C PRO A 152 -10.73 8.89 15.52
N ALA A 153 -9.70 8.35 16.18
CA ALA A 153 -9.78 7.11 16.94
C ALA A 153 -10.76 7.21 18.12
N GLY A 154 -10.73 8.31 18.87
CA GLY A 154 -11.65 8.58 19.98
C GLY A 154 -13.11 8.64 19.54
N LEU A 155 -13.39 9.26 18.39
CA LEU A 155 -14.73 9.32 17.78
C LEU A 155 -15.26 7.94 17.38
N VAL A 156 -14.41 7.11 16.75
CA VAL A 156 -14.76 5.73 16.41
C VAL A 156 -15.02 4.90 17.66
N ILE A 157 -14.15 4.99 18.67
CA ILE A 157 -14.30 4.27 19.95
C ILE A 157 -15.58 4.70 20.67
N TRP A 158 -15.89 5.99 20.70
CA TRP A 158 -17.13 6.51 21.28
C TRP A 158 -18.37 6.01 20.52
N GLY A 159 -18.36 6.05 19.18
CA GLY A 159 -19.44 5.51 18.35
C GLY A 159 -19.67 4.02 18.62
N LEU A 160 -18.60 3.23 18.72
CA LEU A 160 -18.64 1.81 19.06
C LEU A 160 -19.13 1.55 20.49
N ASN A 161 -18.84 2.43 21.44
CA ASN A 161 -19.33 2.33 22.82
C ASN A 161 -20.82 2.70 22.93
N ARG A 162 -21.34 3.56 22.06
CA ARG A 162 -22.77 3.90 22.03
C ARG A 162 -23.65 2.75 21.51
N LEU A 163 -23.05 1.75 20.86
CA LEU A 163 -23.71 0.52 20.39
C LEU A 163 -23.77 -0.59 21.46
N GLN A 164 -23.54 -0.30 22.74
CA GLN A 164 -23.47 -1.27 23.85
C GLN A 164 -24.66 -2.25 23.92
N HIS A 165 -25.87 -1.84 23.53
CA HIS A 165 -27.06 -2.68 23.61
C HIS A 165 -27.21 -3.68 22.45
N LEU A 166 -26.37 -3.60 21.41
CA LEU A 166 -26.48 -4.40 20.18
C LEU A 166 -25.13 -5.07 19.86
N PRO A 167 -24.77 -6.16 20.58
CA PRO A 167 -23.43 -6.75 20.51
C PRO A 167 -23.07 -7.23 19.10
N TYR A 168 -24.05 -7.73 18.33
CA TYR A 168 -23.84 -8.18 16.95
C TYR A 168 -23.51 -7.02 16.01
N ILE A 169 -24.16 -5.86 16.18
CA ILE A 169 -23.89 -4.67 15.37
C ILE A 169 -22.48 -4.15 15.67
N LYS A 170 -22.06 -4.20 16.95
CA LYS A 170 -20.70 -3.80 17.34
C LYS A 170 -19.64 -4.70 16.67
N ILE A 171 -19.84 -6.02 16.67
CA ILE A 171 -18.94 -6.96 15.99
C ILE A 171 -18.90 -6.67 14.50
N LEU A 172 -20.06 -6.50 13.85
CA LEU A 172 -20.15 -6.21 12.43
C LEU A 172 -19.48 -4.87 12.08
N ALA A 173 -19.64 -3.84 12.91
CA ALA A 173 -19.00 -2.54 12.73
C ALA A 173 -17.48 -2.62 12.87
N VAL A 174 -16.96 -3.42 13.81
CA VAL A 174 -15.52 -3.67 13.95
C VAL A 174 -14.98 -4.43 12.74
N LEU A 175 -15.66 -5.49 12.30
CA LEU A 175 -15.25 -6.25 11.11
C LEU A 175 -15.30 -5.38 9.86
N PHE A 176 -16.33 -4.54 9.72
CA PHE A 176 -16.44 -3.58 8.62
C PHE A 176 -15.31 -2.55 8.66
N LEU A 177 -15.00 -1.99 9.84
CA LEU A 177 -13.90 -1.04 9.99
C LEU A 177 -12.55 -1.68 9.65
N MET A 178 -12.30 -2.90 10.11
CA MET A 178 -11.11 -3.66 9.73
C MET A 178 -11.07 -3.94 8.23
N ALA A 179 -12.19 -4.38 7.65
CA ALA A 179 -12.31 -4.60 6.22
C ALA A 179 -12.06 -3.32 5.43
N ALA A 180 -12.63 -2.17 5.82
CA ALA A 180 -12.44 -0.85 5.21
C ALA A 180 -11.03 -0.29 5.43
N THR A 181 -10.35 -0.71 6.48
CA THR A 181 -8.95 -0.38 6.72
C THR A 181 -8.06 -1.13 5.74
N TYR A 182 -8.25 -2.43 5.61
CA TYR A 182 -7.57 -3.21 4.58
C TYR A 182 -8.01 -2.73 3.18
N LEU A 183 -9.29 -2.37 2.99
CA LEU A 183 -9.88 -1.35 2.09
C LEU A 183 -8.85 -0.45 1.42
N ALA A 184 -8.38 0.46 2.24
CA ALA A 184 -7.60 1.58 1.79
C ALA A 184 -6.13 1.23 1.49
N LEU A 185 -5.67 0.01 1.78
CA LEU A 185 -4.35 -0.48 1.33
C LEU A 185 -4.31 -0.87 -0.16
N ARG A 186 -5.45 -0.84 -0.89
CA ARG A 186 -5.53 -1.18 -2.33
C ARG A 186 -4.42 -0.53 -3.19
N PRO A 187 -4.05 0.75 -3.02
CA PRO A 187 -3.02 1.41 -3.83
C PRO A 187 -1.64 0.76 -3.70
N SER A 188 -1.32 0.21 -2.53
CA SER A 188 -0.04 -0.46 -2.27
C SER A 188 0.13 -1.77 -3.03
N PHE A 189 -0.96 -2.34 -3.58
CA PHE A 189 -0.93 -3.56 -4.40
C PHE A 189 -0.75 -3.29 -5.90
N VAL A 190 -0.74 -2.02 -6.33
CA VAL A 190 -0.44 -1.64 -7.74
C VAL A 190 0.91 -2.22 -8.16
N TRP A 191 1.83 -2.28 -7.21
CA TRP A 191 3.10 -2.93 -7.34
C TRP A 191 3.13 -4.16 -6.42
N PRO A 192 3.55 -5.35 -6.89
CA PRO A 192 4.06 -5.70 -8.21
C PRO A 192 2.97 -6.17 -9.22
N ILE A 193 1.67 -6.03 -8.90
CA ILE A 193 0.58 -6.65 -9.68
C ILE A 193 -0.06 -5.64 -10.65
N LEU A 194 0.46 -5.61 -11.87
CA LEU A 194 -0.02 -4.71 -12.93
C LEU A 194 -1.46 -5.03 -13.39
N ASP A 195 -1.84 -6.31 -13.46
CA ASP A 195 -3.20 -6.71 -13.87
C ASP A 195 -4.24 -6.38 -12.78
N GLU A 196 -5.23 -5.56 -13.14
CA GLU A 196 -6.29 -5.11 -12.23
C GLU A 196 -7.13 -6.28 -11.68
N THR A 197 -7.46 -7.26 -12.51
CA THR A 197 -8.31 -8.40 -12.09
C THR A 197 -7.57 -9.24 -11.06
N ARG A 198 -6.32 -9.61 -11.35
CA ARG A 198 -5.47 -10.34 -10.40
C ARG A 198 -5.21 -9.53 -9.13
N ARG A 199 -5.05 -8.21 -9.24
CA ARG A 199 -4.87 -7.32 -8.09
C ARG A 199 -6.08 -7.38 -7.16
N LEU A 200 -7.30 -7.26 -7.72
CA LEU A 200 -8.54 -7.36 -6.95
C LEU A 200 -8.67 -8.72 -6.23
N GLN A 201 -8.30 -9.82 -6.90
CA GLN A 201 -8.33 -11.15 -6.30
C GLN A 201 -7.33 -11.31 -5.16
N VAL A 202 -6.06 -10.94 -5.37
CA VAL A 202 -5.02 -11.01 -4.32
C VAL A 202 -5.40 -10.15 -3.13
N TYR A 203 -5.92 -8.97 -3.42
CA TYR A 203 -6.38 -8.02 -2.44
C TYR A 203 -7.58 -8.54 -1.63
N GLY A 204 -8.60 -9.11 -2.28
CA GLY A 204 -9.73 -9.75 -1.59
C GLY A 204 -9.29 -10.90 -0.69
N ARG A 205 -8.33 -11.72 -1.14
CA ARG A 205 -7.71 -12.77 -0.32
C ARG A 205 -6.95 -12.20 0.88
N PHE A 206 -6.22 -11.10 0.69
CA PHE A 206 -5.49 -10.43 1.77
C PHE A 206 -6.44 -9.94 2.87
N VAL A 207 -7.52 -9.23 2.51
CA VAL A 207 -8.55 -8.77 3.47
C VAL A 207 -9.16 -9.98 4.20
N LEU A 208 -9.54 -11.01 3.46
CA LEU A 208 -10.16 -12.21 4.02
C LEU A 208 -9.24 -12.94 5.01
N ILE A 209 -7.96 -13.13 4.67
CA ILE A 209 -6.99 -13.80 5.53
C ILE A 209 -6.75 -12.98 6.80
N ASN A 210 -6.58 -11.67 6.72
CA ASN A 210 -6.33 -10.83 7.90
C ASN A 210 -7.53 -10.79 8.87
N LEU A 211 -8.75 -10.95 8.36
CA LEU A 211 -9.95 -11.02 9.20
C LEU A 211 -10.18 -12.41 9.80
N LEU A 212 -10.01 -13.46 8.98
CA LEU A 212 -10.42 -14.81 9.36
C LEU A 212 -9.31 -15.61 10.05
N ALA A 213 -8.04 -15.42 9.68
CA ALA A 213 -6.96 -16.26 10.20
C ALA A 213 -6.83 -16.17 11.73
N PRO A 214 -6.80 -14.99 12.38
CA PRO A 214 -6.72 -14.91 13.84
C PRO A 214 -7.93 -15.56 14.54
N PHE A 215 -9.12 -15.43 13.94
CA PHE A 215 -10.32 -16.07 14.47
C PHE A 215 -10.22 -17.60 14.40
N PHE A 216 -9.83 -18.15 13.25
CA PHE A 216 -9.66 -19.60 13.08
C PHE A 216 -8.54 -20.14 13.96
N VAL A 217 -7.42 -19.42 14.09
CA VAL A 217 -6.34 -19.79 15.00
C VAL A 217 -6.86 -19.85 16.43
N ALA A 218 -7.56 -18.82 16.91
CA ALA A 218 -8.15 -18.83 18.26
C ALA A 218 -9.14 -19.98 18.46
N TRP A 219 -9.95 -20.30 17.46
CA TRP A 219 -10.94 -21.39 17.52
C TRP A 219 -10.32 -22.78 17.51
N LEU A 220 -9.25 -22.99 16.74
CA LEU A 220 -8.54 -24.26 16.63
C LEU A 220 -7.52 -24.48 17.74
N THR A 221 -7.06 -23.40 18.40
CA THR A 221 -6.08 -23.49 19.48
C THR A 221 -6.73 -24.14 20.70
N GLN A 222 -6.27 -25.34 21.01
CA GLN A 222 -6.52 -25.95 22.31
C GLN A 222 -5.42 -25.49 23.28
N PRO A 223 -5.74 -25.22 24.55
CA PRO A 223 -4.72 -24.94 25.55
C PRO A 223 -3.83 -26.16 25.74
N ASP A 224 -2.52 -25.96 25.82
CA ASP A 224 -1.58 -27.05 26.11
C ASP A 224 -1.74 -27.56 27.58
N TYR A 225 -2.50 -26.86 28.42
CA TYR A 225 -2.65 -27.09 29.87
C TYR A 225 -4.13 -27.22 30.33
N ILE A 226 -4.95 -27.98 29.60
CA ILE A 226 -6.38 -28.15 29.94
C ILE A 226 -6.59 -28.83 31.31
N GLU A 227 -5.66 -29.67 31.78
CA GLU A 227 -5.88 -30.52 32.97
C GLU A 227 -6.17 -29.75 34.27
N HIS A 228 -5.79 -28.47 34.36
CA HIS A 228 -6.05 -27.64 35.55
C HIS A 228 -7.08 -26.52 35.31
N LEU A 229 -7.49 -26.29 34.06
CA LEU A 229 -8.46 -25.25 33.70
C LEU A 229 -9.89 -25.81 33.73
N THR A 230 -10.48 -25.93 34.91
CA THR A 230 -11.89 -26.29 35.06
C THR A 230 -12.77 -25.10 34.66
N MET A 231 -13.16 -25.05 33.37
CA MET A 231 -14.13 -24.07 32.88
C MET A 231 -15.58 -24.56 33.12
N GLU A 232 -16.03 -24.38 34.36
CA GLU A 232 -17.36 -24.79 34.82
C GLU A 232 -18.47 -23.97 34.14
N THR A 233 -18.25 -22.67 33.97
CA THR A 233 -19.28 -21.76 33.49
C THR A 233 -19.15 -21.40 32.01
N ARG A 234 -20.28 -21.16 31.34
CA ARG A 234 -20.32 -20.66 29.95
C ARG A 234 -19.62 -19.30 29.82
N LEU A 235 -19.65 -18.48 30.87
CA LEU A 235 -18.99 -17.17 30.91
C LEU A 235 -17.47 -17.30 30.90
N GLN A 236 -16.91 -18.20 31.71
CA GLN A 236 -15.48 -18.51 31.69
C GLN A 236 -15.03 -19.01 30.30
N ARG A 237 -15.79 -19.91 29.66
CA ARG A 237 -15.47 -20.38 28.29
C ARG A 237 -15.45 -19.25 27.26
N ARG A 238 -16.42 -18.34 27.34
CA ARG A 238 -16.47 -17.16 26.45
C ARG A 238 -15.30 -16.22 26.69
N LEU A 239 -14.99 -15.95 27.96
CA LEU A 239 -13.87 -15.10 28.35
C LEU A 239 -12.54 -15.69 27.90
N TYR A 240 -12.39 -17.01 28.07
CA TYR A 240 -11.22 -17.74 27.64
C TYR A 240 -11.02 -17.66 26.13
N PHE A 241 -12.07 -17.96 25.35
CA PHE A 241 -12.03 -17.80 23.89
C PHE A 241 -11.72 -16.35 23.48
N HIS A 242 -12.26 -15.37 24.20
CA HIS A 242 -11.97 -13.96 23.93
C HIS A 242 -10.49 -13.64 24.14
N LEU A 243 -9.86 -14.15 25.22
CA LEU A 243 -8.43 -14.04 25.44
C LEU A 243 -7.62 -14.74 24.33
N GLN A 244 -8.01 -15.95 23.91
CA GLN A 244 -7.36 -16.63 22.79
C GLN A 244 -7.43 -15.79 21.51
N TRP A 245 -8.57 -15.18 21.24
CA TRP A 245 -8.75 -14.32 20.07
C TRP A 245 -7.92 -13.03 20.15
N ILE A 246 -7.84 -12.38 21.31
CA ILE A 246 -6.93 -11.23 21.51
C ILE A 246 -5.49 -11.67 21.25
N GLY A 247 -5.05 -12.78 21.86
CA GLY A 247 -3.71 -13.33 21.65
C GLY A 247 -3.43 -13.62 20.19
N ALA A 248 -4.35 -14.32 19.50
CA ALA A 248 -4.25 -14.63 18.09
C ALA A 248 -4.13 -13.37 17.23
N GLN A 249 -4.94 -12.34 17.50
CA GLN A 249 -4.93 -11.08 16.74
C GLN A 249 -3.63 -10.32 16.94
N VAL A 250 -3.14 -10.22 18.19
CA VAL A 250 -1.87 -9.55 18.51
C VAL A 250 -0.72 -10.27 17.82
N GLY A 251 -0.62 -11.59 17.98
CA GLY A 251 0.44 -12.39 17.35
C GLY A 251 0.41 -12.28 15.83
N PHE A 252 -0.78 -12.37 15.22
CA PHE A 252 -0.91 -12.29 13.77
C PHE A 252 -0.55 -10.90 13.22
N VAL A 253 -1.11 -9.83 13.79
CA VAL A 253 -0.88 -8.46 13.28
C VAL A 253 0.54 -8.01 13.54
N ALA A 254 1.06 -8.18 14.77
CA ALA A 254 2.41 -7.75 15.11
C ALA A 254 3.46 -8.45 14.23
N PHE A 255 3.37 -9.76 14.08
CA PHE A 255 4.33 -10.52 13.26
C PHE A 255 4.02 -10.44 11.78
N GLY A 256 2.79 -10.12 11.37
CA GLY A 256 2.45 -9.71 10.02
C GLY A 256 3.24 -8.47 9.59
N TRP A 257 3.37 -7.48 10.47
CA TRP A 257 4.20 -6.30 10.21
C TRP A 257 5.69 -6.66 10.14
N VAL A 258 6.21 -7.46 11.06
CA VAL A 258 7.60 -7.93 11.01
C VAL A 258 7.88 -8.68 9.70
N ALA A 259 6.97 -9.57 9.29
CA ALA A 259 7.08 -10.32 8.05
C ALA A 259 7.01 -9.41 6.82
N LEU A 260 6.17 -8.36 6.83
CA LEU A 260 6.12 -7.36 5.76
C LEU A 260 7.44 -6.59 5.65
N LEU A 261 7.96 -6.07 6.76
CA LEU A 261 9.24 -5.33 6.78
C LEU A 261 10.40 -6.20 6.33
N ALA A 262 10.47 -7.45 6.80
CA ALA A 262 11.45 -8.42 6.35
C ALA A 262 11.32 -8.75 4.86
N SER A 263 10.08 -8.90 4.36
CA SER A 263 9.82 -9.13 2.93
C SER A 263 10.30 -7.96 2.08
N LEU A 264 10.04 -6.72 2.49
CA LEU A 264 10.51 -5.52 1.80
C LEU A 264 12.04 -5.46 1.78
N ALA A 265 12.69 -5.72 2.92
CA ALA A 265 14.15 -5.78 3.00
C ALA A 265 14.73 -6.85 2.04
N PHE A 266 14.20 -8.07 2.07
CA PHE A 266 14.66 -9.15 1.20
C PHE A 266 14.34 -8.94 -0.27
N TYR A 267 13.25 -8.25 -0.59
CA TYR A 267 12.93 -7.83 -1.94
C TYR A 267 14.05 -6.94 -2.50
N HIS A 268 14.41 -5.88 -1.76
CA HIS A 268 15.45 -4.94 -2.19
C HIS A 268 16.85 -5.54 -2.25
N LEU A 269 17.12 -6.56 -1.44
CA LEU A 269 18.37 -7.33 -1.51
C LEU A 269 18.39 -8.37 -2.64
N GLY A 270 17.28 -8.54 -3.38
CA GLY A 270 17.16 -9.56 -4.42
C GLY A 270 17.19 -11.00 -3.89
N LEU A 271 16.87 -11.19 -2.61
CA LEU A 271 16.93 -12.50 -1.93
C LEU A 271 15.65 -13.31 -2.13
N LEU A 272 14.48 -12.66 -2.24
CA LEU A 272 13.20 -13.37 -2.41
C LEU A 272 13.16 -14.24 -3.67
N SER A 273 13.81 -13.80 -4.76
CA SER A 273 13.89 -14.58 -6.01
C SER A 273 14.90 -15.73 -5.94
N ARG A 274 15.89 -15.65 -5.05
CA ARG A 274 16.96 -16.64 -4.90
C ARG A 274 16.63 -17.72 -3.88
N VAL A 275 15.75 -17.42 -2.92
CA VAL A 275 15.45 -18.28 -1.78
C VAL A 275 13.94 -18.44 -1.59
N PRO A 276 13.26 -19.26 -2.40
CA PRO A 276 11.79 -19.37 -2.38
C PRO A 276 11.21 -19.84 -1.04
N TRP A 277 11.94 -20.69 -0.29
CA TRP A 277 11.50 -21.16 1.02
C TRP A 277 11.42 -20.04 2.07
N LEU A 278 12.17 -18.94 1.87
CA LEU A 278 12.14 -17.75 2.75
C LEU A 278 10.77 -17.08 2.69
N VAL A 279 10.16 -17.01 1.49
CA VAL A 279 8.80 -16.51 1.30
C VAL A 279 7.83 -17.36 2.12
N GLY A 280 7.92 -18.69 1.99
CA GLY A 280 7.12 -19.64 2.76
C GLY A 280 7.26 -19.42 4.26
N GLY A 281 8.50 -19.34 4.76
CA GLY A 281 8.78 -19.10 6.18
C GLY A 281 8.18 -17.77 6.69
N LEU A 282 8.37 -16.68 5.94
CA LEU A 282 7.81 -15.37 6.29
C LEU A 282 6.28 -15.36 6.27
N THR A 283 5.64 -16.10 5.38
CA THR A 283 4.17 -16.21 5.36
C THR A 283 3.61 -17.05 6.51
N MET A 284 4.38 -18.02 7.01
CA MET A 284 3.97 -18.86 8.14
C MET A 284 4.21 -18.20 9.49
N LEU A 285 5.17 -17.27 9.59
CA LEU A 285 5.54 -16.61 10.83
C LEU A 285 4.35 -15.94 11.56
N PRO A 286 3.48 -15.15 10.90
CA PRO A 286 2.31 -14.56 11.56
C PRO A 286 1.33 -15.60 12.09
N LEU A 287 1.11 -16.71 11.36
CA LEU A 287 0.21 -17.78 11.78
C LEU A 287 0.77 -18.54 12.99
N PHE A 288 2.07 -18.86 12.96
CA PHE A 288 2.74 -19.51 14.08
C PHE A 288 2.69 -18.65 15.34
N MET A 289 3.03 -17.35 15.22
CA MET A 289 2.99 -16.45 16.36
C MET A 289 1.58 -16.15 16.84
N SER A 290 0.60 -16.11 15.94
CA SER A 290 -0.83 -16.07 16.31
C SER A 290 -1.20 -17.27 17.19
N TYR A 291 -0.79 -18.49 16.81
CA TYR A 291 -1.06 -19.69 17.61
C TYR A 291 -0.37 -19.65 18.97
N VAL A 292 0.93 -19.31 19.02
CA VAL A 292 1.68 -19.19 20.28
C VAL A 292 1.05 -18.15 21.21
N SER A 293 0.66 -16.98 20.70
CA SER A 293 0.01 -15.95 21.50
C SER A 293 -1.40 -16.36 21.95
N ALA A 294 -2.16 -17.07 21.12
CA ALA A 294 -3.48 -17.59 21.45
C ALA A 294 -3.43 -18.64 22.57
N SER A 295 -2.40 -19.51 22.59
CA SER A 295 -2.24 -20.51 23.65
C SER A 295 -1.72 -19.92 24.95
N ARG A 296 -0.77 -18.97 24.87
CA ARG A 296 -0.13 -18.35 26.04
C ARG A 296 -1.01 -17.37 26.81
N LEU A 297 -1.68 -16.45 26.11
CA LEU A 297 -2.35 -15.32 26.77
C LEU A 297 -3.38 -15.75 27.84
N PRO A 298 -4.24 -16.76 27.60
CA PRO A 298 -5.17 -17.21 28.64
C PRO A 298 -4.47 -17.86 29.84
N ILE A 299 -3.38 -18.61 29.62
CA ILE A 299 -2.60 -19.26 30.69
C ILE A 299 -1.92 -18.22 31.57
N ASP A 300 -1.31 -17.21 30.94
CA ASP A 300 -0.64 -16.12 31.65
C ASP A 300 -1.65 -15.35 32.51
N ARG A 301 -2.88 -15.13 32.01
CA ARG A 301 -3.94 -14.46 32.78
C ARG A 301 -4.48 -15.33 33.91
N HIS A 302 -4.66 -16.63 33.67
CA HIS A 302 -5.08 -17.57 34.71
C HIS A 302 -4.08 -17.60 35.87
N THR A 303 -2.78 -17.69 35.56
CA THR A 303 -1.69 -17.68 36.54
C THR A 303 -1.62 -16.35 37.29
N MET A 304 -1.79 -15.23 36.57
CA MET A 304 -1.73 -13.88 37.14
C MET A 304 -2.85 -13.60 38.16
N PHE A 305 -4.03 -14.20 37.98
CA PHE A 305 -5.21 -13.94 38.80
C PHE A 305 -5.59 -15.10 39.73
N GLY A 306 -4.65 -16.00 40.03
CA GLY A 306 -4.87 -17.08 41.00
C GLY A 306 -5.96 -18.06 40.58
N ASP A 307 -5.85 -18.58 39.35
CA ASP A 307 -6.76 -19.56 38.75
C ASP A 307 -8.15 -19.04 38.38
N GLU A 308 -8.38 -17.72 38.47
CA GLU A 308 -9.60 -17.10 37.95
C GLU A 308 -9.33 -16.48 36.56
N PRO A 309 -10.06 -16.88 35.50
CA PRO A 309 -9.93 -16.20 34.22
C PRO A 309 -10.49 -14.78 34.36
N LYS A 310 -9.63 -13.78 34.26
CA LYS A 310 -9.98 -12.34 34.25
C LYS A 310 -9.25 -11.64 33.11
N LEU A 311 -9.93 -10.68 32.51
CA LEU A 311 -9.31 -9.74 31.57
C LEU A 311 -8.47 -8.75 32.36
N HIS A 312 -7.22 -8.58 31.95
CA HIS A 312 -6.39 -7.48 32.39
C HIS A 312 -6.74 -6.22 31.57
N GLU A 313 -6.64 -5.02 32.15
CA GLU A 313 -6.92 -3.77 31.43
C GLU A 313 -6.03 -3.61 30.18
N ALA A 314 -4.79 -4.09 30.26
CA ALA A 314 -3.85 -4.14 29.14
C ALA A 314 -4.37 -4.98 27.96
N ASP A 315 -5.18 -6.02 28.18
CA ASP A 315 -5.71 -6.86 27.09
C ASP A 315 -6.68 -6.06 26.22
N LEU A 316 -7.49 -5.20 26.85
CA LEU A 316 -8.37 -4.29 26.14
C LEU A 316 -7.58 -3.22 25.39
N LEU A 317 -6.48 -2.74 25.98
CA LEU A 317 -5.58 -1.81 25.30
C LEU A 317 -4.94 -2.47 24.07
N PHE A 318 -4.39 -3.68 24.21
CA PHE A 318 -3.81 -4.41 23.09
C PHE A 318 -4.83 -4.68 22.00
N TRP A 319 -6.02 -5.16 22.35
CA TRP A 319 -7.10 -5.37 21.37
C TRP A 319 -7.43 -4.09 20.59
N ARG A 320 -7.57 -2.95 21.30
CA ARG A 320 -7.81 -1.65 20.66
C ARG A 320 -6.64 -1.23 19.77
N VAL A 321 -5.42 -1.31 20.28
CA VAL A 321 -4.21 -0.90 19.54
C VAL A 321 -4.05 -1.76 18.29
N PHE A 322 -4.20 -3.07 18.34
CA PHE A 322 -3.96 -3.93 17.18
C PHE A 322 -5.12 -3.97 16.18
N ILE A 323 -6.33 -3.57 16.57
CA ILE A 323 -7.44 -3.32 15.63
C ILE A 323 -7.34 -1.94 14.98
N VAL A 324 -6.92 -0.94 15.74
CA VAL A 324 -6.83 0.46 15.25
C VAL A 324 -5.50 0.70 14.53
N ALA A 325 -4.43 0.01 14.88
CA ALA A 325 -3.10 0.21 14.28
C ALA A 325 -3.11 0.05 12.75
N PRO A 326 -3.78 -0.97 12.16
CA PRO A 326 -3.93 -1.00 10.71
C PRO A 326 -4.57 0.26 10.13
N ALA A 327 -5.54 0.87 10.84
CA ALA A 327 -6.26 2.07 10.38
C ALA A 327 -5.39 3.32 10.47
N VAL A 328 -4.58 3.42 11.53
CA VAL A 328 -3.63 4.53 11.75
C VAL A 328 -2.44 4.44 10.82
N LEU A 329 -1.95 3.22 10.55
CA LEU A 329 -0.82 3.00 9.65
C LEU A 329 -1.22 3.10 8.18
N MET A 330 -2.51 2.95 7.84
CA MET A 330 -2.97 3.01 6.46
C MET A 330 -2.62 4.33 5.75
N PRO A 331 -2.91 5.52 6.32
CA PRO A 331 -2.49 6.78 5.73
C PRO A 331 -0.97 6.83 5.51
N PHE A 332 -0.20 6.28 6.45
CA PHE A 332 1.25 6.20 6.30
C PHE A 332 1.64 5.35 5.08
N PHE A 333 1.09 4.15 4.91
CA PHE A 333 1.39 3.33 3.72
C PHE A 333 0.92 3.97 2.41
N TYR A 334 -0.22 4.67 2.44
CA TYR A 334 -0.76 5.35 1.27
C TYR A 334 0.11 6.54 0.83
N PHE A 335 0.37 7.47 1.76
CA PHE A 335 1.11 8.70 1.45
C PHE A 335 2.61 8.47 1.26
N PHE A 336 3.17 7.47 1.93
CA PHE A 336 4.60 7.18 1.86
C PHE A 336 4.94 5.99 0.96
N HIS A 337 3.99 5.49 0.17
CA HIS A 337 4.23 4.36 -0.74
C HIS A 337 5.50 4.53 -1.58
N ASP A 338 5.70 5.69 -2.19
CA ASP A 338 6.85 5.93 -3.06
C ASP A 338 8.17 5.88 -2.30
N LEU A 339 8.16 6.31 -1.04
CA LEU A 339 9.30 6.18 -0.12
C LEU A 339 9.55 4.71 0.23
N LEU A 340 8.49 3.98 0.58
CA LEU A 340 8.55 2.57 1.00
C LEU A 340 9.13 1.64 -0.09
N VAL A 341 8.93 2.00 -1.36
CA VAL A 341 9.40 1.25 -2.52
C VAL A 341 10.86 1.61 -2.91
N THR A 342 11.48 2.59 -2.25
CA THR A 342 12.90 2.87 -2.49
C THR A 342 13.79 1.82 -1.82
N ALA A 343 14.83 1.35 -2.53
CA ALA A 343 15.82 0.44 -1.96
C ALA A 343 16.54 1.04 -0.73
N GLN A 344 16.62 2.37 -0.69
CA GLN A 344 17.19 3.18 0.37
C GLN A 344 16.41 3.04 1.68
N PHE A 345 15.08 3.11 1.60
CA PHE A 345 14.21 2.90 2.75
C PHE A 345 14.33 1.47 3.30
N GLY A 346 14.36 0.46 2.41
CA GLY A 346 14.56 -0.94 2.80
C GLY A 346 15.88 -1.18 3.58
N GLY A 347 16.98 -0.57 3.12
CA GLY A 347 18.27 -0.62 3.84
C GLY A 347 18.23 0.07 5.20
N SER A 348 17.53 1.21 5.28
CA SER A 348 17.37 1.97 6.52
C SER A 348 16.56 1.22 7.58
N LEU A 349 15.48 0.55 7.16
CA LEU A 349 14.67 -0.30 8.02
C LEU A 349 15.49 -1.45 8.62
N LEU A 350 16.30 -2.12 7.79
CA LEU A 350 17.15 -3.23 8.23
C LEU A 350 18.14 -2.76 9.30
N VAL A 351 18.80 -1.62 9.07
CA VAL A 351 19.75 -1.02 10.02
C VAL A 351 19.03 -0.65 11.32
N GLY A 352 17.85 -0.03 11.24
CA GLY A 352 17.03 0.29 12.42
C GLY A 352 16.60 -0.95 13.22
N LEU A 353 16.19 -2.03 12.54
CA LEU A 353 15.82 -3.29 13.18
C LEU A 353 17.02 -3.94 13.88
N ILE A 354 18.18 -3.98 13.24
CA ILE A 354 19.42 -4.49 13.84
C ILE A 354 19.77 -3.68 15.09
N ALA A 355 19.69 -2.36 15.02
CA ALA A 355 19.96 -1.48 16.15
C ALA A 355 19.01 -1.73 17.33
N LEU A 356 17.72 -1.93 17.04
CA LEU A 356 16.70 -2.21 18.06
C LEU A 356 16.91 -3.59 18.71
N ILE A 357 17.33 -4.60 17.93
CA ILE A 357 17.70 -5.92 18.45
C ILE A 357 18.93 -5.83 19.36
N ILE A 358 19.97 -5.11 18.93
CA ILE A 358 21.19 -4.89 19.72
C ILE A 358 20.85 -4.16 21.03
N TRP A 359 20.00 -3.13 20.95
CA TRP A 359 19.52 -2.40 22.12
C TRP A 359 18.75 -3.29 23.09
N HIS A 360 17.82 -4.10 22.60
CA HIS A 360 17.05 -5.01 23.44
C HIS A 360 17.94 -6.05 24.14
N ARG A 361 18.91 -6.61 23.40
CA ARG A 361 19.88 -7.56 23.95
C ARG A 361 20.87 -6.97 24.95
N ARG A 362 20.92 -5.63 25.13
CA ARG A 362 21.74 -4.98 26.17
C ARG A 362 21.45 -5.56 27.56
N VAL A 363 20.18 -5.87 27.86
CA VAL A 363 19.76 -6.43 29.15
C VAL A 363 20.41 -7.80 29.40
N GLU A 364 20.71 -8.54 28.34
CA GLU A 364 21.27 -9.90 28.40
C GLU A 364 22.78 -9.96 28.14
N LEU A 365 23.38 -8.88 27.62
CA LEU A 365 24.80 -8.78 27.25
C LEU A 365 25.51 -7.68 28.04
N PRO A 366 25.78 -7.87 29.35
CA PRO A 366 26.41 -6.87 30.20
C PRO A 366 27.85 -6.50 29.78
N GLN A 367 28.44 -7.27 28.85
CA GLN A 367 29.80 -7.04 28.33
C GLN A 367 29.86 -5.96 27.23
N LEU A 368 28.73 -5.57 26.64
CA LEU A 368 28.69 -4.45 25.71
C LEU A 368 28.74 -3.14 26.50
N ASN A 369 29.91 -2.48 26.50
CA ASN A 369 30.07 -1.17 27.11
C ASN A 369 29.06 -0.17 26.50
N ASP A 370 28.37 0.59 27.36
CA ASP A 370 27.39 1.60 26.99
C ASP A 370 27.89 2.57 25.91
N ILE A 371 29.20 2.87 25.88
CA ILE A 371 29.83 3.71 24.85
C ILE A 371 29.76 3.05 23.46
N ALA A 372 29.99 1.75 23.37
CA ALA A 372 29.89 1.01 22.10
C ALA A 372 28.44 0.90 21.64
N LEU A 373 27.50 0.73 22.57
CA LEU A 373 26.07 0.73 22.29
C LEU A 373 25.59 2.11 21.79
N LEU A 374 26.03 3.19 22.43
CA LEU A 374 25.76 4.56 22.00
C LEU A 374 26.38 4.85 20.63
N GLY A 375 27.59 4.34 20.36
CA GLY A 375 28.24 4.45 19.07
C GLY A 375 27.47 3.73 17.96
N ILE A 376 27.03 2.50 18.19
CA ILE A 376 26.31 1.69 17.18
C ILE A 376 24.88 2.19 16.99
N VAL A 377 24.10 2.32 18.06
CA VAL A 377 22.67 2.66 18.01
C VAL A 377 22.46 4.17 17.87
N GLY A 378 23.25 4.98 18.58
CA GLY A 378 23.08 6.43 18.64
C GLY A 378 23.79 7.22 17.54
N VAL A 379 24.85 6.69 16.93
CA VAL A 379 25.65 7.42 15.92
C VAL A 379 25.69 6.69 14.57
N LEU A 380 26.08 5.42 14.55
CA LEU A 380 26.26 4.66 13.31
C LEU A 380 24.91 4.39 12.62
N THR A 381 23.88 4.03 13.40
CA THR A 381 22.54 3.74 12.87
C THR A 381 21.90 4.97 12.22
N PRO A 382 21.86 6.16 12.87
CA PRO A 382 21.37 7.38 12.22
C PRO A 382 22.20 7.80 11.00
N LEU A 383 23.54 7.65 11.03
CA LEU A 383 24.40 7.99 9.90
C LEU A 383 24.16 7.06 8.70
N LEU A 384 23.95 5.77 8.93
CA LEU A 384 23.62 4.82 7.87
C LEU A 384 22.21 5.09 7.31
N ILE A 385 21.23 5.35 8.17
CA ILE A 385 19.89 5.77 7.74
C ILE A 385 19.99 7.07 6.92
N PHE A 386 20.76 8.06 7.36
CA PHE A 386 20.98 9.30 6.61
C PHE A 386 21.69 9.06 5.28
N TYR A 387 22.71 8.19 5.25
CA TYR A 387 23.44 7.83 4.04
C TYR A 387 22.53 7.16 3.00
N PHE A 388 21.72 6.19 3.43
CA PHE A 388 20.76 5.54 2.54
C PHE A 388 19.71 6.54 2.05
N ASN A 389 19.21 7.42 2.91
CA ASN A 389 18.18 8.40 2.54
C ASN A 389 18.73 9.73 2.00
N ARG A 390 20.03 9.84 1.71
CA ARG A 390 20.66 11.11 1.32
C ARG A 390 20.00 11.74 0.09
N GLN A 391 19.51 10.93 -0.84
CA GLN A 391 18.78 11.44 -2.01
C GLN A 391 17.39 12.00 -1.67
N LEU A 392 16.74 11.53 -0.61
CA LEU A 392 15.48 12.11 -0.13
C LEU A 392 15.70 13.47 0.51
N PHE A 393 16.80 13.65 1.24
CA PHE A 393 17.17 14.94 1.84
C PHE A 393 17.74 15.95 0.85
N LEU A 394 18.31 15.49 -0.27
CA LEU A 394 18.94 16.35 -1.28
C LEU A 394 18.10 16.51 -2.55
N SER A 395 17.05 15.72 -2.74
CA SER A 395 16.08 15.94 -3.81
C SER A 395 15.29 17.21 -3.47
N PRO A 396 15.15 18.17 -4.39
CA PRO A 396 14.19 19.25 -4.23
C PRO A 396 12.79 18.61 -4.23
N TYR A 397 12.28 18.27 -3.05
CA TYR A 397 10.91 17.79 -2.88
C TYR A 397 9.93 18.87 -3.40
N PRO A 398 8.75 18.46 -3.92
CA PRO A 398 7.85 19.35 -4.63
C PRO A 398 7.32 20.47 -3.73
N GLN A 399 6.96 21.58 -4.36
CA GLN A 399 6.50 22.86 -3.78
C GLN A 399 5.34 22.80 -2.74
N ASN A 400 4.81 21.64 -2.37
CA ASN A 400 3.65 21.48 -1.49
C ASN A 400 4.05 21.08 -0.05
N TRP A 401 4.99 21.80 0.57
CA TRP A 401 5.36 21.61 1.98
C TRP A 401 4.19 21.92 2.96
N GLU A 402 3.18 22.64 2.49
CA GLU A 402 1.95 22.93 3.25
C GLU A 402 1.10 21.67 3.51
N GLU A 403 1.07 20.70 2.58
CA GLU A 403 0.39 19.41 2.79
C GLU A 403 1.07 18.59 3.91
N TRP A 404 2.39 18.73 4.06
CA TRP A 404 3.18 18.05 5.08
C TRP A 404 2.92 18.60 6.50
N LEU A 405 2.78 19.92 6.64
CA LEU A 405 2.44 20.56 7.92
C LEU A 405 1.05 20.17 8.40
N ILE A 406 0.08 20.03 7.49
CA ILE A 406 -1.28 19.56 7.81
C ILE A 406 -1.22 18.12 8.35
N ILE A 407 -0.44 17.23 7.73
CA ILE A 407 -0.30 15.83 8.16
C ILE A 407 0.38 15.73 9.53
N ILE A 408 1.47 16.47 9.76
CA ILE A 408 2.17 16.46 11.07
C ILE A 408 1.24 17.00 12.17
N THR A 409 0.46 18.04 11.88
CA THR A 409 -0.51 18.64 12.82
C THR A 409 -1.71 17.72 13.12
N ILE A 410 -2.05 16.80 12.20
CA ILE A 410 -3.10 15.78 12.41
C ILE A 410 -2.59 14.59 13.23
N MET A 411 -1.28 14.31 13.20
CA MET A 411 -0.67 13.18 13.92
C MET A 411 -0.16 13.52 15.33
N SER A 412 0.12 14.80 15.62
CA SER A 412 0.42 15.33 16.96
C SER A 412 -0.85 15.68 17.73
#